data_AF-A0A8S3B836-F1
#
_entry.id   AF-A0A8S3B836-F1
#
_cell.length_a   1.000
_cell.length_b   1.000
_cell.length_c   1.000
_cell.angle_alpha   90.00
_cell.angle_beta   90.00
_cell.angle_gamma   90.00
#
_symmetry.space_group_name_H-M   'P 1'
#
loop_
_entity.id
_entity.type
_entity.pdbx_description
1 polymer ?
#
loop_
_entity_poly.entity_id
_entity_poly.type
_entity_poly.pdbx_seq_one_letter_code
_entity_poly.pdbx_strand_id
1 'polypeptide(L)' 'NETLRSWHGSNTLLSTNQLIYPVFVTDLVPDESSEEIPNFPEQRRYGVNALLDHLSPLANKGLKTIILFGVTGSSCKNPT' A
#
# COMPACT_ATOMS: atom_id res chain seq x y z
N ASN A 1 -23.69 21.08 -19.36
CA ASN A 1 -23.33 22.07 -18.34
C ASN A 1 -22.54 21.38 -17.23
N GLU A 2 -21.26 21.69 -17.09
CA GLU A 2 -20.32 21.03 -16.16
C GLU A 2 -20.52 21.45 -14.70
N THR A 3 -20.89 22.72 -14.47
CA THR A 3 -21.12 23.26 -13.12
C THR A 3 -22.33 22.61 -12.45
N LEU A 4 -23.39 22.27 -13.21
CA LEU A 4 -24.53 21.53 -12.68
C LEU A 4 -24.16 20.10 -12.27
N ARG A 5 -23.20 19.47 -12.94
CA ARG A 5 -22.73 18.12 -12.57
C ARG A 5 -21.90 18.15 -11.30
N SER A 6 -21.05 19.16 -11.11
CA SER A 6 -20.24 19.28 -9.89
C SER A 6 -21.10 19.55 -8.65
N TRP A 7 -22.17 20.35 -8.78
CA TRP A 7 -23.10 20.61 -7.68
C TRP A 7 -23.85 19.34 -7.24
N HIS A 8 -24.34 18.55 -8.20
CA HIS A 8 -25.01 17.28 -7.91
C HIS A 8 -24.07 16.16 -7.42
N GLY A 9 -22.74 16.27 -7.62
CA GLY A 9 -21.75 15.27 -7.21
C GLY A 9 -20.97 15.61 -5.93
N SER A 10 -21.40 16.64 -5.19
CA SER A 10 -20.64 17.24 -4.09
C SER A 10 -20.30 16.28 -2.93
N ASN A 11 -21.14 15.27 -2.66
CA ASN A 11 -20.89 14.26 -1.61
C ASN A 11 -20.05 13.05 -2.07
N THR A 12 -19.72 12.95 -3.36
CA THR A 12 -18.96 11.82 -3.93
C THR A 12 -17.57 12.23 -4.41
N LEU A 13 -17.10 13.42 -4.02
CA LEU A 13 -15.74 13.87 -4.31
C LEU A 13 -14.71 13.02 -3.58
N LEU A 14 -13.70 12.58 -4.31
CA LEU A 14 -12.62 11.74 -3.83
C LEU A 14 -11.42 12.61 -3.43
N SER A 15 -10.99 12.48 -2.18
CA SER A 15 -9.81 13.12 -1.62
C SER A 15 -8.76 12.06 -1.28
N THR A 16 -7.48 12.44 -1.28
CA THR A 16 -6.39 11.55 -0.86
C THR A 16 -6.56 11.03 0.57
N ASN A 17 -7.29 11.74 1.42
CA ASN A 17 -7.59 11.31 2.80
C ASN A 17 -8.50 10.07 2.88
N GLN A 18 -9.25 9.78 1.81
CA GLN A 18 -10.15 8.62 1.75
C GLN A 18 -9.45 7.38 1.19
N LEU A 19 -8.22 7.53 0.72
CA LEU A 19 -7.45 6.44 0.14
C LEU A 19 -6.61 5.76 1.22
N ILE A 20 -6.59 4.44 1.17
CA ILE A 20 -5.75 3.60 2.02
C ILE A 20 -4.93 2.70 1.11
N TYR A 21 -3.61 2.75 1.25
CA TYR A 21 -2.71 1.96 0.43
C TYR A 21 -2.29 0.67 1.15
N PRO A 22 -2.64 -0.52 0.63
CA PRO A 22 -2.22 -1.79 1.20
C PRO A 22 -0.76 -2.09 0.85
N VAL A 23 0.03 -2.45 1.86
CA VAL A 23 1.44 -2.81 1.71
C VAL A 23 1.74 -4.15 2.37
N PHE A 24 2.54 -4.97 1.70
CA PHE A 24 2.94 -6.30 2.16
C PHE A 24 4.40 -6.27 2.60
N VAL A 25 4.66 -6.67 3.83
CA VAL A 25 6.01 -6.76 4.40
C VAL A 25 6.35 -8.22 4.65
N THR A 26 7.56 -8.64 4.28
CA THR A 26 8.00 -10.03 4.41
C THR A 26 9.37 -10.11 5.08
N ASP A 27 9.57 -11.13 5.90
CA ASP A 27 10.87 -11.50 6.48
C ASP A 27 11.64 -12.52 5.61
N LEU A 28 11.02 -12.99 4.53
CA LEU A 28 11.58 -14.00 3.63
C LEU A 28 12.66 -13.44 2.67
N VAL A 29 12.73 -12.12 2.55
CA VAL A 29 13.58 -11.40 1.60
C VAL A 29 14.42 -10.39 2.39
N PRO A 30 15.67 -10.09 1.98
CA PRO A 30 16.48 -9.07 2.66
C PRO A 30 15.76 -7.72 2.77
N ASP A 31 16.07 -6.95 3.82
CA ASP A 31 15.41 -5.68 4.12
C ASP A 31 15.44 -4.67 2.96
N GLU A 32 16.49 -4.72 2.14
CA GLU A 32 16.73 -3.84 0.98
C GLU A 32 16.07 -4.32 -0.33
N SER A 33 15.37 -5.46 -0.31
CA SER A 33 14.84 -6.10 -1.51
C SER A 33 13.32 -6.25 -1.49
N SER A 34 12.74 -6.51 -2.66
CA SER A 34 11.31 -6.72 -2.83
C SER A 34 11.03 -7.84 -3.83
N GLU A 35 10.00 -8.63 -3.53
CA GLU A 35 9.53 -9.76 -4.33
C GLU A 35 8.20 -9.40 -5.01
N GLU A 36 8.04 -9.76 -6.28
CA GLU A 36 6.78 -9.55 -7.00
C GLU A 36 5.73 -10.58 -6.58
N ILE A 37 4.47 -10.15 -6.52
CA ILE A 37 3.35 -11.05 -6.23
C ILE A 37 2.77 -11.51 -7.58
N PRO A 38 2.92 -12.79 -7.99
CA PRO A 38 2.58 -13.22 -9.35
C PRO A 38 1.11 -12.97 -9.75
N ASN A 39 0.20 -13.01 -8.78
CA ASN A 39 -1.23 -12.81 -9.00
C ASN A 39 -1.70 -11.36 -8.83
N PHE A 40 -0.81 -10.47 -8.38
CA PHE A 40 -1.10 -9.04 -8.22
C PHE A 40 -0.09 -8.24 -9.05
N PRO A 41 -0.40 -7.97 -10.33
CA PRO A 41 0.49 -7.17 -11.17
C PRO A 41 0.76 -5.81 -10.52
N GLU A 42 2.00 -5.36 -10.62
CA GLU A 42 2.51 -4.11 -10.02
C GLU A 42 2.53 -4.06 -8.47
N GLN A 43 2.11 -5.12 -7.78
CA GLN A 43 2.23 -5.23 -6.33
C GLN A 43 3.42 -6.11 -5.93
N ARG A 44 4.14 -5.65 -4.91
CA ARG A 44 5.32 -6.33 -4.38
C ARG A 44 5.21 -6.54 -2.87
N ARG A 45 5.94 -7.52 -2.37
CA ARG A 45 6.28 -7.69 -0.96
C ARG A 45 7.62 -7.02 -0.71
N TYR A 46 7.70 -6.21 0.32
CA TYR A 46 8.89 -5.43 0.62
C TYR A 46 9.58 -5.93 1.88
N GLY A 47 10.92 -5.88 1.89
CA GLY A 47 11.69 -5.77 3.11
C GLY A 47 11.48 -4.40 3.77
N VAL A 48 11.89 -4.24 5.03
CA VAL A 48 11.58 -3.05 5.83
C VAL A 48 12.18 -1.77 5.23
N ASN A 49 13.42 -1.83 4.74
CA ASN A 49 14.12 -0.66 4.18
C ASN A 49 13.61 -0.33 2.76
N ALA A 50 13.39 -1.36 1.93
CA ALA A 50 12.79 -1.18 0.60
C ALA A 50 11.38 -0.58 0.67
N LEU A 51 10.61 -0.89 1.72
CA LEU A 51 9.30 -0.29 1.94
C LEU A 51 9.40 1.22 2.19
N LEU A 52 10.36 1.66 3.00
CA LEU A 52 10.59 3.08 3.29
C LEU A 52 10.92 3.86 2.03
N ASP A 53 11.79 3.32 1.18
CA ASP A 53 12.15 3.94 -0.10
C ASP A 53 10.94 4.04 -1.05
N HIS A 54 10.08 3.02 -1.06
CA HIS A 54 8.85 3.00 -1.86
C HIS A 54 7.78 3.97 -1.35
N LEU A 55 7.60 4.07 -0.03
CA LEU A 55 6.58 4.91 0.60
C LEU A 55 6.96 6.40 0.64
N SER A 56 8.26 6.74 0.71
CA SER A 56 8.75 8.12 0.76
C SER A 56 8.17 9.02 -0.36
N PRO A 57 8.21 8.65 -1.65
CA PRO A 57 7.60 9.46 -2.70
C PRO A 57 6.06 9.48 -2.64
N LEU A 58 5.41 8.43 -2.11
CA LEU A 58 3.95 8.37 -1.97
C LEU A 58 3.45 9.26 -0.84
N ALA A 59 4.18 9.32 0.27
CA ALA A 59 3.93 10.25 1.36
C ALA A 59 4.02 11.70 0.87
N ASN A 60 5.05 12.03 0.06
CA ASN A 60 5.19 13.35 -0.55
C ASN A 60 4.05 13.71 -1.52
N LYS A 61 3.42 12.70 -2.16
CA LYS A 61 2.23 12.88 -3.00
C LYS A 61 0.93 13.08 -2.21
N GLY A 62 0.98 12.98 -0.88
CA GLY A 62 -0.18 13.20 -0.01
C GLY A 62 -0.92 11.92 0.39
N LEU A 63 -0.29 10.74 0.27
CA LEU A 63 -0.78 9.52 0.90
C LEU A 63 -0.72 9.68 2.42
N LYS A 64 -1.84 9.43 3.10
CA LYS A 64 -1.94 9.61 4.57
C LYS A 64 -2.05 8.31 5.35
N THR A 65 -2.62 7.28 4.73
CA THR A 65 -2.99 6.05 5.44
C THR A 65 -2.50 4.83 4.67
N ILE A 66 -1.86 3.92 5.40
CA ILE A 66 -1.44 2.61 4.92
C ILE A 66 -2.10 1.51 5.75
N ILE A 67 -2.35 0.35 5.13
CA ILE A 67 -2.65 -0.89 5.84
C ILE A 67 -1.50 -1.85 5.60
N LEU A 68 -0.92 -2.36 6.70
CA LEU A 68 0.24 -3.23 6.67
C LEU A 68 -0.18 -4.70 6.82
N PHE A 69 0.31 -5.54 5.90
CA PHE A 69 0.13 -6.99 5.96
C PHE A 69 1.50 -7.65 6.11
N GLY A 70 1.75 -8.26 7.27
CA GLY A 70 2.92 -9.10 7.51
C GLY A 70 2.75 -10.47 6.88
N VAL A 71 3.65 -10.84 5.98
CA VAL A 71 3.73 -12.16 5.36
C VAL A 71 4.90 -12.88 6.01
N THR A 72 4.59 -13.90 6.80
CA THR A 72 5.58 -14.71 7.51
C THR A 72 5.69 -16.10 6.91
N GLY A 73 6.90 -16.65 6.93
CA GLY A 73 7.14 -18.04 6.56
C GLY A 73 6.39 -19.04 7.45
N SER A 74 6.17 -20.25 6.93
CA SER A 74 5.52 -21.33 7.71
C SER A 74 6.34 -21.78 8.91
N SER A 75 7.65 -21.55 8.93
CA SER A 75 8.55 -21.93 10.03
C SER A 75 8.40 -21.07 11.28
N CYS A 76 8.00 -19.80 11.14
CA CYS A 76 7.77 -18.87 12.24
C CYS A 76 6.29 -18.81 12.66
N LYS A 77 5.42 -19.63 12.03
CA LYS A 77 4.01 -19.73 12.39
C LYS A 77 3.85 -20.71 13.57
N ASN A 78 3.61 -20.17 14.76
CA ASN A 78 3.31 -21.01 15.93
C ASN A 78 1.97 -21.76 15.69
N PRO A 79 1.91 -23.09 15.89
CA PRO A 79 0.64 -23.82 15.87
C PRO A 79 -0.36 -23.34 16.93
N THR A 80 0.09 -22.83 18.09
CA THR A 80 -0.69 -22.16 19.14
C THR A 80 0.23 -21.50 20.16
#